data_AF-A0A7R9Z4K2-F1
#
_entry.id   AF-A0A7R9Z4K2-F1
#
_cell.length_a   1.000
_cell.length_b   1.000
_cell.length_c   1.000
_cell.angle_alpha   90.00
_cell.angle_beta   90.00
_cell.angle_gamma   90.00
#
_symmetry.space_group_name_H-M   'P 1'
#
loop_
_entity.id
_entity.type
_entity.pdbx_description
1 polymer ?
#
loop_
_entity_poly.entity_id
_entity_poly.type
_entity_poly.pdbx_seq_one_letter_code
_entity_poly.pdbx_strand_id
1 'polypeptide(L)'
;RTAGCSVAISISATTAMAQENSHDYLLRQRFAHRETSSIASLAPSPSYSSLSSLSDSEVIRNDESVSISFSSALIWVLNVDRFSMKSSLPWGHKPHPAIGLSCLLFLVPVPFLWSCERFTALMFVATTMISYLSDHAYTGIDSPAHFADRLLAPCMFAKALHVVWIWGGAKWASSSLLALSCHVMAQKAIRRDDYSGFVFWHTMWHVVGVVMMAACFSQIGMMSQCNEGGTS
;
A
#
# COMPACT_ATOMS: atom_id res chain seq x y z
N ARG A 1 17.55 29.91 -21.55
CA ARG A 1 18.43 28.81 -22.02
C ARG A 1 18.62 27.84 -20.87
N THR A 2 17.69 26.89 -20.72
CA THR A 2 17.76 25.84 -19.70
C THR A 2 18.23 24.56 -20.38
N ALA A 3 19.34 24.01 -19.91
CA ALA A 3 19.91 22.77 -20.42
C ALA A 3 19.01 21.60 -20.03
N GLY A 4 18.41 20.95 -21.03
CA GLY A 4 17.64 19.72 -20.83
C GLY A 4 18.59 18.56 -20.59
N CYS A 5 18.53 17.98 -19.39
CA CYS A 5 19.19 16.73 -19.06
C CYS A 5 18.18 15.60 -19.31
N SER A 6 18.25 14.95 -20.47
CA SER A 6 17.47 13.75 -20.76
C SER A 6 18.15 12.53 -20.14
N VAL A 7 17.58 12.00 -19.08
CA VAL A 7 17.97 10.69 -18.51
C VAL A 7 17.14 9.62 -19.23
N ALA A 8 17.78 8.89 -20.13
CA ALA A 8 17.21 7.70 -20.75
C ALA A 8 17.36 6.51 -19.79
N ILE A 9 16.24 5.98 -19.30
CA ILE A 9 16.20 4.73 -18.52
C ILE A 9 15.85 3.61 -19.50
N SER A 10 16.83 2.76 -19.81
CA SER A 10 16.62 1.54 -20.57
C SER A 10 16.30 0.41 -19.59
N ILE A 11 15.10 -0.17 -19.69
CA ILE A 11 14.67 -1.32 -18.90
C ILE A 11 14.79 -2.55 -19.81
N SER A 12 15.85 -3.35 -19.60
CA SER A 12 15.96 -4.67 -20.19
C SER A 12 15.09 -5.66 -19.42
N ALA A 13 14.04 -6.16 -20.05
CA ALA A 13 13.21 -7.23 -19.52
C ALA A 13 13.90 -8.58 -19.77
N THR A 14 14.43 -9.18 -18.71
CA THR A 14 14.91 -10.58 -18.74
C THR A 14 13.77 -11.50 -18.34
N THR A 15 13.23 -12.23 -19.31
CA THR A 15 12.32 -13.36 -19.10
C THR A 15 13.06 -14.51 -18.41
N ALA A 16 12.81 -14.70 -17.12
CA ALA A 16 13.10 -15.94 -16.42
C ALA A 16 11.76 -16.61 -16.07
N MET A 17 11.31 -17.53 -16.92
CA MET A 17 10.24 -18.47 -16.59
C MET A 17 10.83 -19.69 -15.90
N ALA A 18 10.02 -20.23 -14.98
CA ALA A 18 10.06 -21.58 -14.42
C ALA A 18 11.15 -21.88 -13.39
N GLN A 19 10.77 -21.96 -12.11
CA GLN A 19 10.90 -23.15 -11.26
C GLN A 19 10.40 -22.87 -9.83
N GLU A 20 9.11 -22.62 -9.63
CA GLU A 20 8.56 -22.43 -8.28
C GLU A 20 7.14 -22.99 -8.20
N ASN A 21 7.01 -24.31 -8.03
CA ASN A 21 5.69 -24.96 -7.94
C ASN A 21 5.70 -26.29 -7.16
N SER A 22 6.55 -26.43 -6.13
CA SER A 22 6.52 -27.64 -5.27
C SER A 22 6.25 -27.34 -3.79
N HIS A 23 6.76 -26.21 -3.27
CA HIS A 23 6.64 -25.92 -1.84
C HIS A 23 5.26 -25.38 -1.43
N ASP A 24 4.63 -24.57 -2.28
CA ASP A 24 3.30 -23.99 -2.03
C ASP A 24 2.17 -25.03 -2.08
N TYR A 25 2.33 -26.09 -2.88
CA TYR A 25 1.32 -27.15 -2.99
C TYR A 25 1.25 -28.00 -1.70
N LEU A 26 2.39 -28.23 -1.04
CA LEU A 26 2.47 -29.00 0.20
C LEU A 26 1.92 -28.24 1.41
N LEU A 27 2.04 -26.91 1.44
CA LEU A 27 1.44 -26.11 2.50
C LEU A 27 -0.09 -26.06 2.38
N ARG A 28 -0.67 -25.99 1.17
CA ARG A 28 -2.13 -26.07 0.98
C ARG A 28 -2.73 -27.43 1.38
N GLN A 29 -2.04 -28.54 1.14
CA GLN A 29 -2.54 -29.85 1.59
C GLN A 29 -2.58 -30.00 3.11
N ARG A 30 -1.67 -29.36 3.87
CA ARG A 30 -1.67 -29.44 5.34
C ARG A 30 -2.85 -28.71 5.99
N PHE A 31 -3.40 -27.67 5.36
CA PHE A 31 -4.57 -26.96 5.91
C PHE A 31 -5.89 -27.66 5.58
N ALA A 32 -6.03 -28.28 4.40
CA ALA A 32 -7.24 -29.01 4.04
C ALA A 32 -7.48 -30.27 4.90
N HIS A 33 -6.42 -30.85 5.49
CA HIS A 33 -6.55 -32.06 6.32
C HIS A 33 -6.92 -31.78 7.80
N ARG A 34 -6.93 -30.51 8.23
CA ARG A 34 -7.15 -30.16 9.65
C ARG A 34 -8.62 -29.92 10.02
N GLU A 35 -9.53 -29.80 9.04
CA GLU A 35 -10.97 -29.60 9.31
C GLU A 35 -11.78 -30.90 9.47
N THR A 36 -11.22 -32.08 9.15
CA THR A 36 -11.96 -33.36 9.22
C THR A 36 -11.67 -34.22 10.45
N SER A 37 -10.94 -33.72 11.45
CA SER A 37 -10.55 -34.52 12.64
C SER A 37 -10.84 -33.83 13.98
N SER A 38 -12.07 -33.37 14.18
CA SER A 38 -12.53 -32.93 15.51
C SER A 38 -13.93 -33.47 15.84
N ILE A 39 -14.03 -34.79 16.01
CA ILE A 39 -15.06 -35.44 16.83
C ILE A 39 -14.36 -36.55 17.64
N ALA A 40 -14.65 -36.60 18.95
CA ALA A 40 -14.11 -37.46 20.02
C ALA A 40 -12.82 -36.91 20.69
N SER A 41 -12.68 -36.80 22.01
CA SER A 41 -13.38 -37.42 23.14
C SER A 41 -13.18 -36.58 24.43
N LEU A 42 -14.16 -36.69 25.33
CA LEU A 42 -14.16 -36.20 26.72
C LEU A 42 -13.28 -37.10 27.61
N ALA A 43 -12.45 -36.51 28.50
CA ALA A 43 -12.10 -37.06 29.82
C ALA A 43 -11.25 -36.08 30.67
N PRO A 44 -11.23 -36.22 32.02
CA PRO A 44 -10.97 -35.12 32.96
C PRO A 44 -9.54 -35.04 33.54
N SER A 45 -9.34 -33.94 34.28
CA SER A 45 -8.13 -33.41 34.93
C SER A 45 -7.44 -34.32 35.96
N PRO A 46 -6.15 -34.06 36.25
CA PRO A 46 -5.80 -33.72 37.65
C PRO A 46 -4.77 -32.59 37.84
N SER A 47 -5.07 -31.77 38.85
CA SER A 47 -4.25 -31.31 40.00
C SER A 47 -2.79 -30.83 39.85
N TYR A 48 -2.64 -29.51 40.09
CA TYR A 48 -1.62 -28.76 40.86
C TYR A 48 -0.28 -29.40 41.25
N SER A 49 0.82 -28.66 40.97
CA SER A 49 1.80 -28.28 42.01
C SER A 49 2.82 -27.21 41.56
N SER A 50 2.95 -26.18 42.42
CA SER A 50 4.15 -25.44 42.85
C SER A 50 5.00 -24.58 41.89
N LEU A 51 4.86 -23.25 42.10
CA LEU A 51 5.90 -22.25 42.43
C LEU A 51 7.39 -22.63 42.25
N SER A 52 8.06 -21.87 41.38
CA SER A 52 9.46 -21.45 41.50
C SER A 52 9.62 -20.11 40.75
N SER A 53 9.71 -19.03 41.52
CA SER A 53 10.93 -18.24 41.74
C SER A 53 11.20 -17.21 40.64
N LEU A 54 10.94 -15.95 41.00
CA LEU A 54 11.51 -14.74 40.40
C LEU A 54 12.95 -14.98 39.95
N SER A 55 13.19 -14.76 38.66
CA SER A 55 14.49 -14.32 38.17
C SER A 55 14.26 -12.94 37.55
N ASP A 56 14.66 -11.92 38.29
CA ASP A 56 14.92 -10.59 37.74
C ASP A 56 15.95 -10.75 36.62
N SER A 57 15.50 -10.57 35.38
CA SER A 57 16.38 -10.50 34.22
C SER A 57 15.95 -9.31 33.39
N GLU A 58 16.69 -8.23 33.65
CA GLU A 58 16.98 -7.11 32.77
C GLU A 58 15.98 -6.90 31.63
N VAL A 59 15.10 -5.92 31.85
CA VAL A 59 14.42 -5.21 30.78
C VAL A 59 15.51 -4.47 29.98
N ILE A 60 16.18 -5.21 29.09
CA ILE A 60 16.96 -4.65 27.99
C ILE A 60 15.93 -4.00 27.08
N ARG A 61 15.64 -2.74 27.38
CA ARG A 61 14.93 -1.82 26.50
C ARG A 61 15.89 -1.57 25.34
N ASN A 62 15.92 -2.52 24.40
CA ASN A 62 16.51 -2.28 23.10
C ASN A 62 15.72 -1.14 22.48
N ASP A 63 16.25 0.07 22.59
CA ASP A 63 16.00 1.14 21.65
C ASP A 63 16.47 0.63 20.28
N GLU A 64 15.65 -0.24 19.66
CA GLU A 64 15.68 -0.46 18.23
C GLU A 64 15.24 0.88 17.61
N SER A 65 16.18 1.80 17.53
CA SER A 65 16.12 2.88 16.57
C SER A 65 16.11 2.18 15.21
N VAL A 66 14.90 1.91 14.72
CA VAL A 66 14.63 1.29 13.42
C VAL A 66 15.06 2.31 12.36
N SER A 67 16.37 2.39 12.11
CA SER A 67 16.94 3.07 10.96
C SER A 67 16.60 2.21 9.76
N ILE A 68 15.39 2.37 9.23
CA ILE A 68 14.99 1.76 7.97
C ILE A 68 15.88 2.41 6.92
N SER A 69 16.94 1.71 6.53
CA SER A 69 17.77 2.13 5.42
C SER A 69 16.88 2.29 4.19
N PHE A 70 16.93 3.45 3.55
CA PHE A 70 16.14 3.76 2.35
C PHE A 70 16.31 2.66 1.28
N SER A 71 17.50 2.07 1.20
CA SER A 71 17.82 0.94 0.32
C SER A 71 16.98 -0.30 0.62
N SER A 72 16.74 -0.62 1.90
CA SER A 72 15.89 -1.73 2.31
C SER A 72 14.42 -1.46 1.99
N ALA A 73 13.97 -0.21 2.14
CA ALA A 73 12.62 0.19 1.72
C ALA A 73 12.46 0.09 0.19
N LEU A 74 13.48 0.49 -0.58
CA LEU A 74 13.47 0.40 -2.03
C LEU A 74 13.49 -1.05 -2.52
N ILE A 75 14.34 -1.91 -1.95
CA ILE A 75 14.38 -3.35 -2.25
C ILE A 75 13.04 -4.01 -1.88
N TRP A 76 12.42 -3.60 -0.77
CA TRP A 76 11.11 -4.11 -0.39
C TRP A 76 9.99 -3.66 -1.33
N VAL A 77 10.08 -2.44 -1.88
CA VAL A 77 9.18 -1.94 -2.92
C VAL A 77 9.41 -2.67 -4.25
N LEU A 78 10.64 -3.05 -4.56
CA LEU A 78 11.03 -3.74 -5.79
C LEU A 78 11.01 -5.28 -5.68
N ASN A 79 10.58 -5.84 -4.54
CA ASN A 79 10.57 -7.29 -4.35
C ASN A 79 9.67 -7.95 -5.40
N VAL A 80 10.23 -8.91 -6.14
CA VAL A 80 9.64 -9.53 -7.34
C VAL A 80 8.30 -10.19 -7.05
N ASP A 81 8.08 -10.67 -5.83
CA ASP A 81 6.82 -11.26 -5.39
C ASP A 81 5.63 -10.29 -5.48
N ARG A 82 5.88 -8.97 -5.48
CA ARG A 82 4.83 -7.96 -5.69
C ARG A 82 4.22 -8.03 -7.08
N PHE A 83 4.93 -8.58 -8.06
CA PHE A 83 4.44 -8.73 -9.42
C PHE A 83 3.53 -9.95 -9.62
N SER A 84 3.17 -10.65 -8.54
CA SER A 84 2.18 -11.71 -8.62
C SER A 84 0.79 -11.18 -8.98
N MET A 85 0.07 -11.88 -9.85
CA MET A 85 -1.37 -11.62 -10.10
C MET A 85 -2.25 -12.11 -8.94
N LYS A 86 -1.65 -12.81 -7.96
CA LYS A 86 -2.38 -13.37 -6.82
C LYS A 86 -2.90 -12.26 -5.92
N SER A 87 -4.17 -12.40 -5.49
CA SER A 87 -4.69 -11.57 -4.42
C SER A 87 -3.94 -11.88 -3.12
N SER A 88 -3.56 -10.82 -2.39
CA SER A 88 -2.85 -10.94 -1.11
C SER A 88 -3.78 -11.03 0.09
N LEU A 89 -5.09 -11.07 -0.14
CA LEU A 89 -6.09 -11.02 0.93
C LEU A 89 -6.50 -12.43 1.39
N PRO A 90 -6.48 -12.72 2.70
CA PRO A 90 -6.79 -14.06 3.22
C PRO A 90 -8.29 -14.42 3.16
N TRP A 91 -9.17 -13.42 3.04
CA TRP A 91 -10.63 -13.59 3.15
C TRP A 91 -11.35 -13.97 1.85
N GLY A 92 -10.63 -14.13 0.74
CA GLY A 92 -11.24 -14.35 -0.58
C GLY A 92 -12.08 -13.15 -1.07
N HIS A 93 -13.02 -13.40 -1.98
CA HIS A 93 -13.81 -12.33 -2.62
C HIS A 93 -14.80 -11.67 -1.66
N LYS A 94 -14.46 -10.48 -1.18
CA LYS A 94 -15.26 -9.73 -0.20
C LYS A 94 -15.19 -8.21 -0.46
N PRO A 95 -15.86 -7.70 -1.50
CA PRO A 95 -15.85 -6.28 -1.83
C PRO A 95 -16.52 -5.44 -0.74
N HIS A 96 -15.95 -4.27 -0.44
CA HIS A 96 -16.53 -3.32 0.51
C HIS A 96 -16.82 -1.97 -0.16
N PRO A 97 -18.01 -1.36 0.03
CA PRO A 97 -18.37 -0.10 -0.62
C PRO A 97 -17.47 1.07 -0.19
N ALA A 98 -17.06 1.12 1.08
CA ALA A 98 -16.17 2.18 1.57
C ALA A 98 -14.82 2.18 0.85
N ILE A 99 -14.25 1.00 0.56
CA ILE A 99 -13.00 0.88 -0.21
C ILE A 99 -13.22 1.40 -1.62
N GLY A 100 -14.25 0.93 -2.33
CA GLY A 100 -14.53 1.38 -3.70
C GLY A 100 -14.78 2.89 -3.80
N LEU A 101 -15.55 3.46 -2.87
CA LEU A 101 -15.78 4.90 -2.81
C LEU A 101 -14.50 5.67 -2.49
N SER A 102 -13.65 5.14 -1.62
CA SER A 102 -12.37 5.77 -1.28
C SER A 102 -11.42 5.85 -2.48
N CYS A 103 -11.45 4.89 -3.41
CA CYS A 103 -10.67 4.95 -4.65
C CYS A 103 -11.11 6.14 -5.53
N LEU A 104 -12.41 6.45 -5.57
CA LEU A 104 -12.95 7.58 -6.35
C LEU A 104 -12.46 8.93 -5.83
N LEU A 105 -12.00 9.02 -4.58
CA LEU A 105 -11.43 10.24 -4.03
C LEU A 105 -10.15 10.68 -4.78
N PHE A 106 -9.46 9.76 -5.46
CA PHE A 106 -8.31 10.12 -6.30
C PHE A 106 -8.69 11.04 -7.49
N LEU A 107 -9.97 11.18 -7.82
CA LEU A 107 -10.43 12.16 -8.81
C LEU A 107 -10.53 13.59 -8.25
N VAL A 108 -10.59 13.77 -6.93
CA VAL A 108 -10.69 15.11 -6.29
C VAL A 108 -9.54 16.05 -6.68
N PRO A 109 -8.25 15.64 -6.68
CA PRO A 109 -7.16 16.53 -7.09
C PRO A 109 -7.11 16.79 -8.60
N VAL A 110 -7.81 16.02 -9.44
CA VAL A 110 -7.69 16.07 -10.90
C VAL A 110 -8.03 17.45 -11.49
N PRO A 111 -9.14 18.13 -11.13
CA PRO A 111 -9.44 19.46 -11.67
C PRO A 111 -8.36 20.50 -11.35
N PHE A 112 -7.78 20.44 -10.15
CA PHE A 112 -6.70 21.36 -9.75
C PHE A 112 -5.40 21.08 -10.51
N LEU A 113 -5.08 19.79 -10.69
CA LEU A 113 -3.89 19.36 -11.41
C LEU A 113 -4.01 19.55 -12.92
N TRP A 114 -5.20 19.49 -13.50
CA TRP A 114 -5.37 19.56 -14.95
C TRP A 114 -4.81 20.85 -15.57
N SER A 115 -4.92 21.96 -14.85
CA SER A 115 -4.41 23.26 -15.30
C SER A 115 -2.89 23.42 -15.13
N CYS A 116 -2.29 22.71 -14.17
CA CYS A 116 -0.89 22.95 -13.76
C CYS A 116 0.06 21.79 -14.12
N GLU A 117 -0.44 20.56 -14.04
CA GLU A 117 0.33 19.32 -14.14
C GLU A 117 -0.58 18.20 -14.72
N ARG A 118 -0.82 18.28 -16.04
CA ARG A 118 -1.71 17.35 -16.76
C ARG A 118 -1.29 15.90 -16.65
N PHE A 119 0.02 15.62 -16.61
CA PHE A 119 0.52 14.26 -16.57
C PHE A 119 0.13 13.55 -15.25
N THR A 120 0.29 14.23 -14.12
CA THR A 120 -0.10 13.76 -12.79
C THR A 120 -1.61 13.67 -12.69
N ALA A 121 -2.36 14.61 -13.28
CA ALA A 121 -3.81 14.51 -13.36
C ALA A 121 -4.25 13.22 -14.08
N LEU A 122 -3.64 12.90 -15.22
CA LEU A 122 -3.90 11.64 -15.94
C LEU A 122 -3.47 10.42 -15.12
N MET A 123 -2.35 10.48 -14.40
CA MET A 123 -1.95 9.40 -13.50
C MET A 123 -2.98 9.18 -12.38
N PHE A 124 -3.53 10.23 -11.77
CA PHE A 124 -4.60 10.10 -10.78
C PHE A 124 -5.86 9.43 -11.35
N VAL A 125 -6.24 9.75 -12.59
CA VAL A 125 -7.37 9.07 -13.27
C VAL A 125 -7.04 7.60 -13.48
N ALA A 126 -5.85 7.27 -13.98
CA ALA A 126 -5.43 5.89 -14.18
C ALA A 126 -5.38 5.10 -12.86
N THR A 127 -4.82 5.70 -11.80
CA THR A 127 -4.79 5.12 -10.44
C THR A 127 -6.20 4.92 -9.91
N THR A 128 -7.12 5.87 -10.09
CA THR A 128 -8.52 5.71 -9.69
C THR A 128 -9.12 4.45 -10.31
N MET A 129 -8.99 4.30 -11.63
CA MET A 129 -9.57 3.17 -12.36
C MET A 129 -8.94 1.85 -11.94
N ILE A 130 -7.61 1.79 -11.86
CA ILE A 130 -6.88 0.57 -11.52
C ILE A 130 -7.14 0.18 -10.06
N SER A 131 -7.06 1.11 -9.11
CA SER A 131 -7.30 0.83 -7.70
C SER A 131 -8.76 0.46 -7.43
N TYR A 132 -9.74 1.07 -8.14
CA TYR A 132 -11.13 0.62 -8.04
C TYR A 132 -11.31 -0.81 -8.54
N LEU A 133 -10.66 -1.17 -9.65
CA LEU A 133 -10.70 -2.53 -10.17
C LEU A 133 -10.02 -3.52 -9.23
N SER A 134 -8.82 -3.24 -8.71
CA SER A 134 -8.12 -4.14 -7.80
C SER A 134 -8.80 -4.25 -6.44
N ASP A 135 -9.11 -3.13 -5.82
CA ASP A 135 -9.46 -3.07 -4.40
C ASP A 135 -10.95 -3.32 -4.15
N HIS A 136 -11.80 -3.12 -5.17
CA HIS A 136 -13.25 -3.32 -5.06
C HIS A 136 -13.79 -4.35 -6.05
N ALA A 137 -13.58 -4.20 -7.36
CA ALA A 137 -14.20 -5.09 -8.34
C ALA A 137 -13.62 -6.52 -8.28
N TYR A 138 -12.31 -6.63 -8.14
CA TYR A 138 -11.58 -7.90 -8.10
C TYR A 138 -11.04 -8.24 -6.71
N THR A 139 -11.51 -7.60 -5.63
CA THR A 139 -11.04 -7.88 -4.26
C THR A 139 -11.01 -9.39 -4.00
N GLY A 140 -9.88 -9.95 -3.59
CA GLY A 140 -9.79 -11.39 -3.28
C GLY A 140 -9.83 -12.35 -4.47
N ILE A 141 -9.82 -11.84 -5.70
CA ILE A 141 -9.78 -12.63 -6.94
C ILE A 141 -8.46 -12.31 -7.67
N ASP A 142 -7.76 -13.34 -8.12
CA ASP A 142 -6.52 -13.14 -8.89
C ASP A 142 -6.83 -12.40 -10.20
N SER A 143 -6.15 -11.28 -10.45
CA SER A 143 -6.41 -10.45 -11.63
C SER A 143 -5.21 -9.60 -12.03
N PRO A 144 -5.08 -9.24 -13.32
CA PRO A 144 -4.06 -8.29 -13.78
C PRO A 144 -4.17 -6.90 -13.14
N ALA A 145 -5.36 -6.53 -12.64
CA ALA A 145 -5.58 -5.26 -11.96
C ALA A 145 -4.72 -5.14 -10.70
N HIS A 146 -4.53 -6.22 -9.93
CA HIS A 146 -3.65 -6.21 -8.76
C HIS A 146 -2.18 -5.97 -9.13
N PHE A 147 -1.72 -6.57 -10.22
CA PHE A 147 -0.36 -6.33 -10.73
C PHE A 147 -0.18 -4.87 -11.12
N ALA A 148 -1.14 -4.33 -11.91
CA ALA A 148 -1.12 -2.94 -12.34
C ALA A 148 -1.16 -1.98 -11.15
N ASP A 149 -2.01 -2.25 -10.15
CA ASP A 149 -2.15 -1.42 -8.96
C ASP A 149 -0.86 -1.41 -8.11
N ARG A 150 -0.26 -2.57 -7.88
CA ARG A 150 1.00 -2.69 -7.13
C ARG A 150 2.17 -1.99 -7.80
N LEU A 151 2.18 -1.88 -9.13
CA LEU A 151 3.16 -1.10 -9.88
C LEU A 151 2.83 0.40 -9.85
N LEU A 152 1.57 0.74 -10.09
CA LEU A 152 1.14 2.13 -10.25
C LEU A 152 1.10 2.90 -8.93
N ALA A 153 0.70 2.27 -7.82
CA ALA A 153 0.55 2.94 -6.52
C ALA A 153 1.88 3.53 -6.00
N PRO A 154 3.04 2.83 -6.01
CA PRO A 154 4.33 3.42 -5.65
C PRO A 154 4.76 4.55 -6.60
N CYS A 155 4.56 4.39 -7.92
CA CYS A 155 4.87 5.41 -8.91
C CYS A 155 4.03 6.68 -8.67
N MET A 156 2.73 6.51 -8.43
CA MET A 156 1.82 7.61 -8.15
C MET A 156 2.16 8.28 -6.82
N PHE A 157 2.47 7.52 -5.76
CA PHE A 157 2.92 8.07 -4.49
C PHE A 157 4.20 8.90 -4.63
N ALA A 158 5.21 8.37 -5.33
CA ALA A 158 6.46 9.10 -5.58
C ALA A 158 6.23 10.38 -6.38
N LYS A 159 5.35 10.31 -7.40
CA LYS A 159 4.99 11.48 -8.21
C LYS A 159 4.23 12.53 -7.39
N ALA A 160 3.25 12.12 -6.61
CA ALA A 160 2.49 13.00 -5.71
C ALA A 160 3.42 13.66 -4.69
N LEU A 161 4.31 12.89 -4.06
CA LEU A 161 5.30 13.40 -3.12
C LEU A 161 6.23 14.43 -3.78
N HIS A 162 6.73 14.15 -4.98
CA HIS A 162 7.56 15.09 -5.74
C HIS A 162 6.81 16.40 -6.04
N VAL A 163 5.56 16.31 -6.49
CA VAL A 163 4.71 17.49 -6.77
C VAL A 163 4.49 18.29 -5.48
N VAL A 164 4.10 17.65 -4.37
CA VAL A 164 3.93 18.32 -3.07
C VAL A 164 5.23 18.95 -2.57
N TRP A 165 6.36 18.29 -2.77
CA TRP A 165 7.67 18.83 -2.40
C TRP A 165 8.01 20.10 -3.19
N ILE A 166 7.82 20.08 -4.51
CA ILE A 166 8.15 21.23 -5.38
C ILE A 166 7.24 22.42 -5.07
N TRP A 167 5.95 22.19 -4.86
CA TRP A 167 4.98 23.27 -4.70
C TRP A 167 4.76 23.70 -3.24
N GLY A 168 4.67 22.75 -2.31
CA GLY A 168 4.43 23.00 -0.88
C GLY A 168 5.71 22.95 -0.01
N GLY A 169 6.82 22.45 -0.53
CA GLY A 169 8.05 22.31 0.24
C GLY A 169 8.03 21.14 1.24
N ALA A 170 9.12 21.04 2.00
CA ALA A 170 9.38 19.90 2.89
C ALA A 170 8.32 19.69 3.98
N LYS A 171 7.72 20.78 4.50
CA LYS A 171 6.69 20.71 5.54
C LYS A 171 5.44 19.99 5.07
N TRP A 172 5.01 20.23 3.83
CA TRP A 172 3.86 19.52 3.26
C TRP A 172 4.25 18.09 2.87
N ALA A 173 5.43 17.90 2.29
CA ALA A 173 5.90 16.57 1.92
C ALA A 173 5.97 15.62 3.13
N SER A 174 6.39 16.10 4.31
CA SER A 174 6.46 15.28 5.53
C SER A 174 5.11 14.75 6.01
N SER A 175 4.00 15.40 5.66
CA SER A 175 2.66 14.90 5.98
C SER A 175 2.31 13.59 5.25
N SER A 176 3.06 13.24 4.20
CA SER A 176 2.94 11.93 3.51
C SER A 176 3.29 10.75 4.42
N LEU A 177 4.02 10.99 5.52
CA LEU A 177 4.28 9.99 6.56
C LEU A 177 2.98 9.49 7.22
N LEU A 178 1.94 10.33 7.30
CA LEU A 178 0.64 9.93 7.83
C LEU A 178 -0.05 8.93 6.90
N ALA A 179 -0.05 9.19 5.59
CA ALA A 179 -0.60 8.26 4.60
C ALA A 179 0.16 6.91 4.62
N LEU A 180 1.50 6.95 4.71
CA LEU A 180 2.32 5.75 4.86
C LEU A 180 1.99 4.98 6.15
N SER A 181 1.76 5.68 7.26
CA SER A 181 1.37 5.07 8.52
C SER A 181 0.04 4.32 8.39
N CYS A 182 -0.96 4.91 7.71
CA CYS A 182 -2.22 4.22 7.41
C CYS A 182 -2.01 2.96 6.56
N HIS A 183 -1.16 3.03 5.53
CA HIS A 183 -0.83 1.87 4.70
C HIS A 183 -0.17 0.74 5.52
N VAL A 184 0.79 1.07 6.39
CA VAL A 184 1.43 0.08 7.29
C VAL A 184 0.40 -0.56 8.22
N MET A 185 -0.52 0.22 8.78
CA MET A 185 -1.58 -0.29 9.64
C MET A 185 -2.56 -1.20 8.88
N ALA A 186 -2.90 -0.88 7.63
CA ALA A 186 -3.70 -1.75 6.77
C ALA A 186 -3.00 -3.10 6.52
N GLN A 187 -1.71 -3.10 6.21
CA GLN A 187 -0.91 -4.32 6.06
C GLN A 187 -0.85 -5.13 7.36
N LYS A 188 -0.76 -4.46 8.51
CA LYS A 188 -0.79 -5.11 9.82
C LYS A 188 -2.14 -5.77 10.10
N ALA A 189 -3.24 -5.16 9.68
CA ALA A 189 -4.58 -5.73 9.81
C ALA A 189 -4.74 -7.00 8.95
N ILE A 190 -4.20 -7.01 7.72
CA ILE A 190 -4.15 -8.21 6.86
C ILE A 190 -3.42 -9.36 7.58
N ARG A 191 -2.24 -9.10 8.16
CA ARG A 191 -1.46 -10.13 8.89
C ARG A 191 -2.18 -10.67 10.13
N ARG A 192 -3.14 -9.93 10.68
CA ARG A 192 -3.94 -10.32 11.86
C ARG A 192 -5.28 -10.95 11.48
N ASP A 193 -5.54 -11.14 10.19
CA ASP A 193 -6.83 -11.60 9.69
C ASP A 193 -8.01 -10.68 10.12
N ASP A 194 -7.73 -9.40 10.40
CA ASP A 194 -8.71 -8.38 10.77
C ASP A 194 -9.23 -7.60 9.56
N TYR A 195 -10.31 -8.11 8.94
CA TYR A 195 -10.93 -7.50 7.77
C TYR A 195 -11.44 -6.08 8.04
N SER A 196 -12.07 -5.85 9.19
CA SER A 196 -12.64 -4.54 9.54
C SER A 196 -11.55 -3.49 9.73
N GLY A 197 -10.46 -3.86 10.41
CA GLY A 197 -9.27 -3.03 10.52
C GLY A 197 -8.65 -2.72 9.16
N PHE A 198 -8.55 -3.71 8.26
CA PHE A 198 -8.06 -3.49 6.91
C PHE A 198 -8.91 -2.47 6.15
N VAL A 199 -10.23 -2.65 6.11
CA VAL A 199 -11.16 -1.73 5.44
C VAL A 199 -10.99 -0.30 5.96
N PHE A 200 -10.93 -0.11 7.28
CA PHE A 200 -10.76 1.19 7.89
C PHE A 200 -9.42 1.85 7.52
N TRP A 201 -8.30 1.16 7.75
CA TRP A 201 -6.97 1.72 7.53
C TRP A 201 -6.65 1.94 6.05
N HIS A 202 -7.13 1.05 5.16
CA HIS A 202 -7.00 1.22 3.71
C HIS A 202 -7.81 2.42 3.21
N THR A 203 -9.05 2.57 3.68
CA THR A 203 -9.87 3.75 3.39
C THR A 203 -9.20 5.03 3.88
N MET A 204 -8.65 5.03 5.11
CA MET A 204 -7.94 6.19 5.66
C MET A 204 -6.67 6.53 4.88
N TRP A 205 -5.96 5.53 4.35
CA TRP A 205 -4.79 5.77 3.48
C TRP A 205 -5.17 6.60 2.24
N HIS A 206 -6.26 6.25 1.55
CA HIS A 206 -6.78 7.02 0.41
C HIS A 206 -7.23 8.43 0.82
N VAL A 207 -8.04 8.53 1.88
CA VAL A 207 -8.58 9.82 2.37
C VAL A 207 -7.45 10.78 2.74
N VAL A 208 -6.50 10.33 3.57
CA VAL A 208 -5.38 11.17 4.02
C VAL A 208 -4.53 11.61 2.83
N GLY A 209 -4.21 10.70 1.89
CA GLY A 209 -3.43 11.03 0.70
C GLY A 209 -4.10 12.10 -0.16
N VAL A 210 -5.40 11.97 -0.41
CA VAL A 210 -6.18 12.91 -1.22
C VAL A 210 -6.34 14.26 -0.52
N VAL A 211 -6.71 14.26 0.77
CA VAL A 211 -6.90 15.49 1.55
C VAL A 211 -5.60 16.28 1.64
N MET A 212 -4.47 15.60 1.87
CA MET A 212 -3.16 16.23 1.88
C MET A 212 -2.84 16.92 0.55
N MET A 213 -3.05 16.22 -0.57
CA MET A 213 -2.87 16.79 -1.91
C MET A 213 -3.78 18.01 -2.13
N ALA A 214 -5.09 17.85 -1.91
CA ALA A 214 -6.06 18.92 -2.12
C ALA A 214 -5.77 20.14 -1.24
N ALA A 215 -5.40 19.94 0.03
CA ALA A 215 -5.05 21.01 0.96
C ALA A 215 -3.78 21.75 0.53
N CYS A 216 -2.75 21.03 0.11
CA CYS A 216 -1.51 21.61 -0.43
C CYS A 216 -1.83 22.55 -1.61
N PHE A 217 -2.60 22.07 -2.59
CA PHE A 217 -2.96 22.87 -3.77
C PHE A 217 -3.90 24.05 -3.44
N SER A 218 -4.81 23.87 -2.48
CA SER A 218 -5.72 24.93 -2.05
C SER A 218 -4.98 26.06 -1.35
N GLN A 219 -4.00 25.75 -0.49
CA GLN A 219 -3.28 26.76 0.28
C GLN A 219 -2.28 27.56 -0.57
N ILE A 220 -1.70 26.95 -1.61
CA ILE A 220 -0.72 27.62 -2.47
C ILE A 220 -1.41 28.64 -3.42
N GLY A 221 -2.74 28.61 -3.54
CA GLY A 221 -3.46 29.55 -4.42
C GLY A 221 -3.15 29.32 -5.90
N MET A 222 -2.76 28.09 -6.27
CA MET A 222 -2.19 27.76 -7.59
C MET A 222 -3.11 28.06 -8.78
N MET A 223 -4.43 28.20 -8.56
CA MET A 223 -5.34 28.60 -9.63
C MET A 223 -4.94 29.94 -10.28
N SER A 224 -4.32 30.84 -9.53
CA SER A 224 -3.87 32.12 -10.09
C SER A 224 -2.59 31.98 -10.92
N GLN A 225 -1.62 31.18 -10.46
CA GLN A 225 -0.27 31.14 -11.03
C GLN A 225 -0.16 30.29 -12.30
N CYS A 226 -0.96 29.23 -12.44
CA CYS A 226 -0.87 28.36 -13.62
C CYS A 226 -1.44 29.00 -14.90
N ASN A 227 -2.31 30.01 -14.77
CA ASN A 227 -2.88 30.72 -15.91
C ASN A 227 -1.93 31.77 -16.51
N GLU A 228 -0.99 32.30 -15.74
CA GLU A 228 -0.10 33.38 -16.19
C GLU A 228 1.09 32.89 -17.02
N GLY A 229 1.45 31.60 -16.93
CA GLY A 229 2.59 31.01 -17.65
C GLY A 229 2.28 30.42 -19.02
N GLY A 230 1.02 30.43 -19.47
CA GLY A 230 0.55 29.67 -20.64
C GLY A 230 0.54 30.44 -21.98
N THR A 231 0.93 31.71 -22.01
CA THR A 231 0.90 32.56 -23.22
C THR A 231 2.30 32.97 -23.68
N SER A 232 3.27 32.05 -23.65
CA SER A 232 4.63 32.28 -24.18
C SER A 232 4.92 31.36 -25.37
#